data_AF-A0A9X2Q3W4-F1
#
_entry.id   AF-A0A9X2Q3W4-F1
#
_cell.length_a   1.000
_cell.length_b   1.000
_cell.length_c   1.000
_cell.angle_alpha   90.00
_cell.angle_beta   90.00
_cell.angle_gamma   90.00
#
_symmetry.space_group_name_H-M   'P 1'
#
loop_
_entity.id
_entity.type
_entity.pdbx_description
1 polymer ?
#
loop_
_entity_poly.entity_id
_entity_poly.type
_entity_poly.pdbx_seq_one_letter_code
_entity_poly.pdbx_strand_id
1 'polypeptide(L)'
;MNASSDWTTTHDLAVVYIALAYGTDHELSDEELRVLKNALQAWESMDEPAVQDLIVEAATVFTEREAEAEFRRAVQDLRSALSPEERRDTIRHLIRIAEADGVLLEREQGLIHTLADAWSLKALSEDLLENTSAVVQRRGEDWGLIHELAFLYILVGHAADEDLSGSTVDVMVERLQEWQPERSLEELRNVVRRALQVYAEQPREDLIYDSVEALKEALSSTHRLTALDDLYTVARADGPLTRTERDLISSLAQAWDVNVRMNGHGG
;
A
#
# COMPACT_ATOMS: atom_id res chain seq x y z
N MET A 1 -28.31 -18.24 -14.32
CA MET A 1 -28.24 -17.28 -13.21
C MET A 1 -28.03 -15.93 -13.86
N ASN A 2 -29.04 -15.05 -13.78
CA ASN A 2 -29.03 -13.76 -14.46
C ASN A 2 -28.21 -12.80 -13.59
N ALA A 3 -27.04 -12.37 -14.09
CA ALA A 3 -26.27 -11.31 -13.46
C ALA A 3 -27.12 -10.04 -13.40
N SER A 4 -27.14 -9.42 -12.23
CA SER A 4 -28.02 -8.34 -11.82
C SER A 4 -27.81 -7.12 -12.71
N SER A 5 -28.89 -6.59 -13.29
CA SER A 5 -28.87 -5.47 -14.23
C SER A 5 -29.11 -4.11 -13.55
N ASP A 6 -28.93 -4.01 -12.24
CA ASP A 6 -29.22 -2.81 -11.44
C ASP A 6 -27.99 -2.39 -10.62
N TRP A 7 -26.87 -2.10 -11.28
CA TRP A 7 -25.82 -1.29 -10.65
C TRP A 7 -26.28 0.17 -10.61
N THR A 8 -26.38 0.71 -9.40
CA THR A 8 -26.78 2.10 -9.15
C THR A 8 -25.56 3.01 -9.20
N THR A 9 -25.76 4.30 -9.46
CA THR A 9 -24.71 5.34 -9.40
C THR A 9 -23.89 5.27 -8.10
N THR A 10 -24.53 4.90 -6.98
CA THR A 10 -23.89 4.72 -5.67
C THR A 10 -22.92 3.54 -5.66
N HIS A 11 -23.23 2.44 -6.34
CA HIS A 11 -22.31 1.31 -6.50
C HIS A 11 -21.09 1.69 -7.33
N ASP A 12 -21.29 2.36 -8.48
CA ASP A 12 -20.16 2.81 -9.30
C ASP A 12 -19.26 3.82 -8.54
N LEU A 13 -19.85 4.67 -7.68
CA LEU A 13 -19.08 5.55 -6.77
C LEU A 13 -18.28 4.74 -5.74
N ALA A 14 -18.87 3.71 -5.14
CA ALA A 14 -18.17 2.83 -4.20
C ALA A 14 -16.99 2.12 -4.87
N VAL A 15 -17.16 1.61 -6.10
CA VAL A 15 -16.08 1.01 -6.89
C VAL A 15 -14.95 2.00 -7.13
N VAL A 16 -15.26 3.24 -7.52
CA VAL A 16 -14.24 4.28 -7.77
C VAL A 16 -13.51 4.69 -6.49
N TYR A 17 -14.21 4.83 -5.36
CA TYR A 17 -13.60 5.17 -4.08
C TYR A 17 -12.71 4.04 -3.54
N ILE A 18 -13.15 2.78 -3.67
CA ILE A 18 -12.35 1.62 -3.28
C ILE A 18 -11.16 1.42 -4.22
N ALA A 19 -11.29 1.70 -5.52
CA ALA A 19 -10.16 1.65 -6.45
C ALA A 19 -9.01 2.58 -6.04
N LEU A 20 -9.35 3.74 -5.46
CA LEU A 20 -8.37 4.68 -4.94
C LEU A 20 -7.76 4.16 -3.65
N ALA A 21 -8.59 3.90 -2.65
CA ALA A 21 -8.14 3.59 -1.29
C ALA A 21 -7.52 2.20 -1.17
N TYR A 22 -8.11 1.18 -1.79
CA TYR A 22 -7.63 -0.21 -1.76
C TYR A 22 -6.97 -0.66 -3.05
N GLY A 23 -7.38 -0.13 -4.21
CA GLY A 23 -6.85 -0.59 -5.50
C GLY A 23 -5.42 -0.15 -5.78
N THR A 24 -4.85 0.78 -5.01
CA THR A 24 -3.50 1.31 -5.25
C THR A 24 -2.41 0.64 -4.41
N ASP A 25 -2.73 0.24 -3.18
CA ASP A 25 -1.80 -0.38 -2.23
C ASP A 25 -2.35 -1.64 -1.53
N HIS A 26 -3.57 -2.08 -1.86
CA HIS A 26 -4.25 -3.24 -1.25
C HIS A 26 -4.46 -3.15 0.26
N GLU A 27 -4.43 -1.93 0.82
CA GLU A 27 -4.81 -1.66 2.20
C GLU A 27 -6.05 -0.77 2.23
N LEU A 28 -6.81 -0.81 3.32
CA LEU A 28 -7.87 0.17 3.55
C LEU A 28 -7.83 0.50 5.03
N SER A 29 -7.26 1.65 5.36
CA SER A 29 -7.14 2.09 6.75
C SER A 29 -8.52 2.37 7.35
N ASP A 30 -8.61 2.27 8.68
CA ASP A 30 -9.85 2.60 9.41
C ASP A 30 -10.33 4.03 9.11
N GLU A 31 -9.39 4.95 8.86
CA GLU A 31 -9.67 6.36 8.61
C GLU A 31 -10.13 6.60 7.16
N GLU A 32 -9.52 5.95 6.17
CA GLU A 32 -10.01 5.95 4.78
C GLU A 32 -11.40 5.31 4.68
N LEU A 33 -11.62 4.17 5.34
CA LEU A 33 -12.92 3.52 5.40
C LEU A 33 -13.97 4.44 6.02
N ARG A 34 -13.63 5.17 7.09
CA ARG A 34 -14.51 6.15 7.74
C ARG A 34 -14.85 7.29 6.79
N VAL A 35 -13.87 7.87 6.09
CA VAL A 35 -14.10 8.98 5.15
C VAL A 35 -14.90 8.53 3.93
N LEU A 36 -14.59 7.36 3.38
CA LEU A 36 -15.30 6.74 2.26
C LEU A 36 -16.77 6.49 2.63
N LYS A 37 -17.04 5.92 3.81
CA LYS A 37 -18.39 5.70 4.31
C LYS A 37 -19.17 7.01 4.45
N ASN A 38 -18.54 8.06 5.00
CA ASN A 38 -19.17 9.38 5.10
C ASN A 38 -19.47 9.97 3.71
N ALA A 39 -18.59 9.78 2.74
CA ALA A 39 -18.79 10.26 1.36
C ALA A 39 -19.97 9.57 0.68
N LEU A 40 -20.13 8.25 0.88
CA LEU A 40 -21.27 7.48 0.34
C LEU A 40 -22.59 7.85 1.06
N GLN A 41 -22.58 8.01 2.38
CA GLN A 41 -23.75 8.45 3.16
C GLN A 41 -24.20 9.87 2.82
N ALA A 42 -23.27 10.75 2.45
CA ALA A 42 -23.58 12.10 2.01
C ALA A 42 -24.21 12.12 0.60
N TRP A 43 -23.92 11.11 -0.22
CA TRP A 43 -24.41 10.99 -1.59
C TRP A 43 -25.87 10.55 -1.66
N GLU A 44 -26.22 9.50 -0.92
CA GLU A 44 -27.57 8.98 -0.81
C GLU A 44 -27.85 8.74 0.67
N SER A 45 -29.02 9.15 1.19
CA SER A 45 -29.36 8.99 2.60
C SER A 45 -29.61 7.51 2.92
N MET A 46 -28.52 6.75 2.99
CA MET A 46 -28.49 5.33 3.22
C MET A 46 -28.24 5.06 4.70
N ASP A 47 -28.88 4.00 5.20
CA ASP A 47 -28.58 3.50 6.53
C ASP A 47 -27.18 2.91 6.58
N GLU A 48 -26.54 3.02 7.74
CA GLU A 48 -25.17 2.58 7.99
C GLU A 48 -24.87 1.11 7.58
N PRO A 49 -25.76 0.13 7.82
CA PRO A 49 -25.55 -1.24 7.33
C PRO A 49 -25.55 -1.36 5.80
N ALA A 50 -26.39 -0.59 5.11
CA ALA A 50 -26.49 -0.65 3.65
C ALA A 50 -25.22 -0.10 2.97
N VAL A 51 -24.61 0.94 3.55
CA VAL A 51 -23.33 1.47 3.05
C VAL A 51 -22.20 0.47 3.30
N GLN A 52 -22.22 -0.23 4.43
CA GLN A 52 -21.22 -1.25 4.71
C GLN A 52 -21.32 -2.44 3.76
N ASP A 53 -22.55 -2.92 3.48
CA ASP A 53 -22.77 -3.98 2.49
C ASP A 53 -22.28 -3.56 1.09
N LEU A 54 -22.54 -2.31 0.69
CA LEU A 54 -22.08 -1.74 -0.58
C LEU A 54 -20.55 -1.68 -0.68
N ILE A 55 -19.87 -1.27 0.39
CA ILE A 55 -18.41 -1.21 0.44
C ILE A 55 -17.82 -2.62 0.31
N VAL A 56 -18.39 -3.61 1.00
CA VAL A 56 -17.93 -5.00 0.91
C VAL A 56 -18.13 -5.53 -0.51
N GLU A 57 -19.28 -5.28 -1.12
CA GLU A 57 -19.54 -5.66 -2.51
C GLU A 57 -18.53 -5.01 -3.47
N ALA A 58 -18.30 -3.71 -3.36
CA ALA A 58 -17.32 -3.01 -4.19
C ALA A 58 -15.89 -3.53 -3.95
N ALA A 59 -15.51 -3.86 -2.71
CA ALA A 59 -14.20 -4.43 -2.40
C ALA A 59 -14.02 -5.83 -3.01
N THR A 60 -15.07 -6.65 -3.07
CA THR A 60 -14.97 -7.98 -3.70
C THR A 60 -14.58 -7.90 -5.18
N VAL A 61 -14.98 -6.84 -5.89
CA VAL A 61 -14.57 -6.60 -7.29
C VAL A 61 -13.05 -6.53 -7.44
N PHE A 62 -12.35 -5.97 -6.44
CA PHE A 62 -10.88 -5.83 -6.46
C PHE A 62 -10.14 -7.11 -6.05
N THR A 63 -10.85 -8.11 -5.51
CA THR A 63 -10.32 -9.46 -5.29
C THR A 63 -10.45 -10.36 -6.52
N GLU A 64 -11.25 -9.93 -7.51
CA GLU A 64 -11.49 -10.66 -8.75
C GLU A 64 -10.60 -10.18 -9.90
N ARG A 65 -10.34 -11.04 -10.90
CA ARG A 65 -9.45 -10.75 -12.04
C ARG A 65 -9.93 -9.62 -12.96
N GLU A 66 -11.10 -9.05 -12.71
CA GLU A 66 -11.78 -8.10 -13.60
C GLU A 66 -11.83 -6.66 -13.04
N ALA A 67 -11.14 -6.39 -11.92
CA ALA A 67 -11.13 -5.10 -11.23
C ALA A 67 -10.89 -3.87 -12.13
N GLU A 68 -9.92 -3.95 -13.06
CA GLU A 68 -9.60 -2.85 -13.98
C GLU A 68 -10.70 -2.61 -15.03
N ALA A 69 -11.42 -3.66 -15.42
CA ALA A 69 -12.53 -3.56 -16.35
C ALA A 69 -13.74 -2.90 -15.67
N GLU A 70 -14.04 -3.34 -14.45
CA GLU A 70 -15.13 -2.78 -13.64
C GLU A 70 -14.88 -1.33 -13.24
N PHE A 71 -13.65 -0.98 -12.83
CA PHE A 71 -13.30 0.40 -12.56
C PHE A 71 -13.50 1.29 -13.80
N ARG A 72 -13.04 0.87 -14.97
CA ARG A 72 -13.22 1.64 -16.21
C ARG A 72 -14.69 1.80 -16.60
N ARG A 73 -15.51 0.75 -16.38
CA ARG A 73 -16.95 0.80 -16.61
C ARG A 73 -17.60 1.83 -15.68
N ALA A 74 -17.35 1.73 -14.38
CA ALA A 74 -17.87 2.66 -13.37
C ALA A 74 -17.51 4.12 -13.70
N VAL A 75 -16.26 4.39 -14.10
CA VAL A 75 -15.83 5.75 -14.49
C VAL A 75 -16.61 6.31 -15.69
N GLN A 76 -16.94 5.46 -16.67
CA GLN A 76 -17.72 5.85 -17.85
C GLN A 76 -19.21 6.05 -17.53
N ASP A 77 -19.77 5.16 -16.71
CA ASP A 77 -21.17 5.21 -16.30
C ASP A 77 -21.41 6.47 -15.43
N LEU A 78 -20.54 6.73 -14.45
CA LEU A 78 -20.57 7.96 -13.64
C LEU A 78 -20.37 9.22 -14.48
N ARG A 79 -19.53 9.19 -15.52
CA ARG A 79 -19.39 10.33 -16.43
C ARG A 79 -20.72 10.68 -17.10
N SER A 80 -21.58 9.70 -17.35
CA SER A 80 -22.88 9.92 -18.00
C SER A 80 -23.97 10.24 -17.00
N ALA A 81 -23.92 9.64 -15.81
CA ALA A 81 -24.92 9.78 -14.75
C ALA A 81 -24.76 11.06 -13.92
N LEU A 82 -23.53 11.46 -13.59
CA LEU A 82 -23.26 12.59 -12.71
C LEU A 82 -23.33 13.94 -13.45
N SER A 83 -23.92 14.93 -12.81
CA SER A 83 -23.85 16.33 -13.21
C SER A 83 -22.42 16.89 -13.06
N PRO A 84 -22.10 18.04 -13.69
CA PRO A 84 -20.78 18.65 -13.55
C PRO A 84 -20.42 19.07 -12.12
N GLU A 85 -21.39 19.33 -11.25
CA GLU A 85 -21.13 19.69 -9.85
C GLU A 85 -20.80 18.44 -9.04
N GLU A 86 -21.60 17.39 -9.21
CA GLU A 86 -21.39 16.09 -8.56
C GLU A 86 -20.04 15.48 -8.92
N ARG A 87 -19.60 15.57 -10.19
CA ARG A 87 -18.25 15.11 -10.59
C ARG A 87 -17.14 15.86 -9.85
N ARG A 88 -17.32 17.15 -9.58
CA ARG A 88 -16.34 17.95 -8.82
C ARG A 88 -16.32 17.52 -7.36
N ASP A 89 -17.48 17.25 -6.79
CA ASP A 89 -17.59 16.75 -5.42
C ASP A 89 -16.99 15.35 -5.28
N THR A 90 -17.19 14.47 -6.26
CA THR A 90 -16.52 13.16 -6.31
C THR A 90 -15.01 13.30 -6.32
N ILE A 91 -14.43 14.20 -7.13
CA ILE A 91 -12.98 14.46 -7.11
C ILE A 91 -12.51 14.99 -5.74
N ARG A 92 -13.28 15.87 -5.09
CA ARG A 92 -12.97 16.34 -3.74
C ARG A 92 -13.04 15.22 -2.70
N HIS A 93 -14.01 14.32 -2.81
CA HIS A 93 -14.12 13.16 -1.94
C HIS A 93 -12.94 12.21 -2.12
N LEU A 94 -12.53 11.94 -3.36
CA LEU A 94 -11.35 11.13 -3.64
C LEU A 94 -10.08 11.70 -2.99
N ILE A 95 -9.85 13.01 -3.11
CA ILE A 95 -8.70 13.64 -2.45
C ILE A 95 -8.81 13.51 -0.93
N ARG A 96 -9.99 13.76 -0.34
CA ARG A 96 -10.19 13.59 1.11
C ARG A 96 -9.99 12.15 1.58
N ILE A 97 -10.37 11.17 0.76
CA ILE A 97 -10.18 9.75 1.05
C ILE A 97 -8.68 9.45 1.05
N ALA A 98 -7.95 9.81 -0.01
CA ALA A 98 -6.50 9.62 -0.05
C ALA A 98 -5.71 10.46 0.96
N GLU A 99 -6.28 11.54 1.51
CA GLU A 99 -5.65 12.32 2.58
C GLU A 99 -5.97 11.79 3.98
N ALA A 100 -6.86 10.80 4.11
CA ALA A 100 -7.49 10.46 5.38
C ALA A 100 -6.46 9.97 6.41
N ASP A 101 -5.48 9.19 5.99
CA ASP A 101 -4.40 8.70 6.84
C ASP A 101 -3.20 9.67 6.94
N GLY A 102 -3.31 10.85 6.32
CA GLY A 102 -2.28 11.89 6.28
C GLY A 102 -1.20 11.68 5.20
N VAL A 103 -1.33 10.66 4.35
CA VAL A 103 -0.36 10.29 3.33
C VAL A 103 -1.03 10.21 1.96
N LEU A 104 -0.55 11.00 1.00
CA LEU A 104 -1.05 10.94 -0.37
C LEU A 104 0.00 10.31 -1.31
N LEU A 105 -0.34 9.17 -1.90
CA LEU A 105 0.57 8.37 -2.73
C LEU A 105 0.61 8.87 -4.18
N GLU A 106 1.76 8.71 -4.84
CA GLU A 106 1.90 9.07 -6.27
C GLU A 106 0.94 8.27 -7.17
N ARG A 107 0.62 7.02 -6.81
CA ARG A 107 -0.37 6.20 -7.54
C ARG A 107 -1.79 6.73 -7.36
N GLU A 108 -2.16 7.15 -6.17
CA GLU A 108 -3.46 7.79 -5.90
C GLU A 108 -3.57 9.12 -6.64
N GLN A 109 -2.51 9.93 -6.65
CA GLN A 109 -2.44 11.14 -7.46
C GLN A 109 -2.62 10.83 -8.95
N GLY A 110 -1.96 9.78 -9.45
CA GLY A 110 -2.11 9.31 -10.83
C GLY A 110 -3.54 8.87 -11.15
N LEU A 111 -4.21 8.16 -10.24
CA LEU A 111 -5.58 7.70 -10.40
C LEU A 111 -6.57 8.88 -10.36
N ILE A 112 -6.41 9.81 -9.41
CA ILE A 112 -7.19 11.06 -9.32
C ILE A 112 -7.00 11.91 -10.58
N HIS A 113 -5.76 12.02 -11.08
CA HIS A 113 -5.48 12.78 -12.29
C HIS A 113 -6.12 12.14 -13.53
N THR A 114 -6.05 10.82 -13.64
CA THR A 114 -6.68 10.05 -14.73
C THR A 114 -8.20 10.22 -14.73
N LEU A 115 -8.82 10.15 -13.55
CA LEU A 115 -10.27 10.35 -13.41
C LEU A 115 -10.67 11.79 -13.72
N ALA A 116 -9.94 12.76 -13.19
CA ALA A 116 -10.17 14.18 -13.46
C ALA A 116 -10.03 14.48 -14.95
N ASP A 117 -9.05 13.92 -15.65
CA ASP A 117 -8.89 14.07 -17.09
C ASP A 117 -10.07 13.47 -17.86
N ALA A 118 -10.49 12.25 -17.50
CA ALA A 118 -11.65 11.58 -18.10
C ALA A 118 -12.96 12.39 -17.97
N TRP A 119 -13.07 13.22 -16.94
CA TRP A 119 -14.22 14.09 -16.70
C TRP A 119 -14.00 15.57 -17.05
N SER A 120 -12.85 15.91 -17.65
CA SER A 120 -12.46 17.28 -18.01
C SER A 120 -12.37 18.25 -16.82
N LEU A 121 -11.88 17.74 -15.68
CA LEU A 121 -11.69 18.43 -14.40
C LEU A 121 -10.21 18.53 -13.99
N LYS A 122 -9.26 18.35 -14.91
CA LYS A 122 -7.82 18.37 -14.64
C LYS A 122 -7.34 19.60 -13.84
N ALA A 123 -7.81 20.79 -14.21
CA ALA A 123 -7.42 22.02 -13.49
C ALA A 123 -7.91 22.04 -12.03
N LEU A 124 -9.04 21.40 -11.73
CA LEU A 124 -9.54 21.28 -10.36
C LEU A 124 -8.72 20.27 -9.56
N SER A 125 -8.35 19.13 -10.15
CA SER A 125 -7.52 18.16 -9.43
C SER A 125 -6.12 18.72 -9.16
N GLU A 126 -5.50 19.42 -10.11
CA GLU A 126 -4.21 20.10 -9.89
C GLU A 126 -4.28 21.11 -8.73
N ASP A 127 -5.28 21.99 -8.73
CA ASP A 127 -5.47 22.98 -7.65
C ASP A 127 -5.69 22.31 -6.28
N LEU A 128 -6.50 21.25 -6.21
CA LEU A 128 -6.74 20.54 -4.95
C LEU A 128 -5.51 19.76 -4.47
N LEU A 129 -4.76 19.13 -5.38
CA LEU A 129 -3.53 18.41 -5.05
C LEU A 129 -2.39 19.35 -4.63
N GLU A 130 -2.32 20.56 -5.19
CA GLU A 130 -1.36 21.59 -4.75
C GLU A 130 -1.66 22.11 -3.34
N ASN A 131 -2.93 22.12 -2.94
CA ASN A 131 -3.39 22.60 -1.62
C ASN A 131 -3.63 21.46 -0.61
N THR A 132 -3.18 20.25 -0.91
CA THR A 132 -3.34 19.10 -0.01
C THR A 132 -2.65 19.35 1.33
N SER A 133 -3.29 18.93 2.43
CA SER A 133 -2.66 18.91 3.76
C SER A 133 -1.90 17.61 4.05
N ALA A 134 -2.07 16.58 3.21
CA ALA A 134 -1.35 15.33 3.36
C ALA A 134 0.09 15.45 2.85
N VAL A 135 0.96 14.61 3.40
CA VAL A 135 2.34 14.53 2.92
C VAL A 135 2.34 13.83 1.56
N VAL A 136 2.65 14.56 0.49
CA VAL A 136 2.78 14.00 -0.86
C VAL A 136 4.04 13.14 -0.92
N GLN A 137 3.86 11.84 -1.06
CA GLN A 137 4.98 10.89 -1.14
C GLN A 137 5.41 10.70 -2.58
N ARG A 138 6.50 11.38 -2.97
CA ARG A 138 7.17 11.20 -4.27
C ARG A 138 8.30 10.18 -4.13
N ARG A 139 8.45 9.32 -5.14
CA ARG A 139 9.44 8.23 -5.24
C ARG A 139 10.92 8.61 -4.95
N GLY A 140 11.31 9.89 -4.90
CA GLY A 140 12.72 10.29 -4.96
C GLY A 140 13.34 11.07 -3.79
N GLU A 141 12.59 11.76 -2.93
CA GLU A 141 13.19 12.74 -1.99
C GLU A 141 13.31 12.25 -0.54
N ASP A 142 12.57 11.21 -0.14
CA ASP A 142 12.56 10.68 1.23
C ASP A 142 12.95 9.19 1.34
N TRP A 143 13.42 8.57 0.26
CA TRP A 143 13.85 7.17 0.28
C TRP A 143 15.26 7.07 0.88
N GLY A 144 15.33 6.58 2.12
CA GLY A 144 16.57 6.45 2.87
C GLY A 144 16.87 5.02 3.29
N LEU A 145 17.96 4.83 4.03
CA LEU A 145 18.40 3.51 4.51
C LEU A 145 17.35 2.73 5.31
N ILE A 146 16.45 3.45 6.00
CA ILE A 146 15.37 2.81 6.75
C ILE A 146 14.32 2.18 5.81
N HIS A 147 14.10 2.77 4.64
CA HIS A 147 13.23 2.22 3.59
C HIS A 147 13.88 1.04 2.90
N GLU A 148 15.20 1.06 2.68
CA GLU A 148 15.94 -0.11 2.17
C GLU A 148 15.87 -1.30 3.14
N LEU A 149 15.98 -1.04 4.45
CA LEU A 149 15.80 -2.08 5.47
C LEU A 149 14.38 -2.64 5.46
N ALA A 150 13.37 -1.75 5.46
CA ALA A 150 11.97 -2.17 5.40
C ALA A 150 11.66 -2.98 4.12
N PHE A 151 12.25 -2.59 2.99
CA PHE A 151 12.11 -3.30 1.72
C PHE A 151 12.70 -4.72 1.79
N LEU A 152 13.88 -4.90 2.38
CA LEU A 152 14.43 -6.24 2.58
C LEU A 152 13.65 -7.06 3.61
N TYR A 153 13.08 -6.43 4.64
CA TYR A 153 12.22 -7.13 5.61
C TYR A 153 11.00 -7.72 4.90
N ILE A 154 10.35 -6.94 4.04
CA ILE A 154 9.20 -7.36 3.22
C ILE A 154 9.60 -8.46 2.25
N LEU A 155 10.72 -8.30 1.55
CA LEU A 155 11.25 -9.31 0.62
C LEU A 155 11.44 -10.67 1.30
N VAL A 156 11.95 -10.68 2.54
CA VAL A 156 12.14 -11.92 3.32
C VAL A 156 10.83 -12.44 3.89
N GLY A 157 10.00 -11.57 4.48
CA GLY A 157 8.71 -11.95 5.06
C GLY A 157 7.73 -12.54 4.04
N HIS A 158 7.80 -12.10 2.79
CA HIS A 158 6.96 -12.59 1.69
C HIS A 158 7.68 -13.60 0.78
N ALA A 159 8.92 -14.02 1.09
CA ALA A 159 9.72 -14.86 0.21
C ALA A 159 9.08 -16.23 -0.11
N ALA A 160 8.20 -16.72 0.77
CA ALA A 160 7.48 -17.97 0.60
C ALA A 160 6.17 -17.85 -0.21
N ASP A 161 5.88 -16.67 -0.79
CA ASP A 161 4.60 -16.38 -1.46
C ASP A 161 3.41 -16.48 -0.48
N GLU A 162 3.68 -16.16 0.79
CA GLU A 162 2.69 -16.08 1.86
C GLU A 162 2.35 -14.61 2.10
N ASP A 163 1.05 -14.30 2.21
CA ASP A 163 0.58 -12.95 2.52
C ASP A 163 1.23 -12.44 3.81
N LEU A 164 1.71 -11.20 3.80
CA LEU A 164 2.27 -10.57 5.00
C LEU A 164 1.18 -10.40 6.06
N SER A 165 1.31 -11.11 7.18
CA SER A 165 0.39 -10.98 8.29
C SER A 165 0.59 -9.64 9.02
N GLY A 166 -0.46 -9.14 9.68
CA GLY A 166 -0.35 -7.97 10.55
C GLY A 166 0.66 -8.15 11.70
N SER A 167 0.85 -9.37 12.20
CA SER A 167 1.87 -9.67 13.21
C SER A 167 3.29 -9.56 12.65
N THR A 168 3.52 -9.97 11.41
CA THR A 168 4.81 -9.82 10.74
C THR A 168 5.12 -8.34 10.50
N VAL A 169 4.14 -7.54 10.10
CA VAL A 169 4.28 -6.09 9.97
C VAL A 169 4.62 -5.44 11.32
N ASP A 170 3.95 -5.80 12.41
CA ASP A 170 4.27 -5.28 13.74
C ASP A 170 5.71 -5.62 14.15
N VAL A 171 6.19 -6.84 13.87
CA VAL A 171 7.59 -7.22 14.09
C VAL A 171 8.56 -6.36 13.27
N MET A 172 8.25 -6.08 12.00
CA MET A 172 9.06 -5.19 11.16
C MET A 172 9.16 -3.79 11.79
N VAL A 173 8.04 -3.23 12.24
CA VAL A 173 7.99 -1.91 12.87
C VAL A 173 8.81 -1.89 14.17
N GLU A 174 8.69 -2.93 15.01
CA GLU A 174 9.50 -3.07 16.22
C GLU A 174 10.99 -3.11 15.91
N ARG A 175 11.41 -3.88 14.90
CA ARG A 175 12.82 -3.93 14.47
C ARG A 175 13.28 -2.55 13.99
N LEU A 176 12.51 -1.88 13.12
CA LEU A 176 12.86 -0.54 12.62
C LEU A 176 12.92 0.52 13.73
N GLN A 177 12.14 0.36 14.80
CA GLN A 177 12.17 1.24 15.97
C GLN A 177 13.49 1.14 16.75
N GLU A 178 14.12 -0.04 16.77
CA GLU A 178 15.46 -0.20 17.35
C GLU A 178 16.54 0.55 16.53
N TRP A 179 16.36 0.65 15.21
CA TRP A 179 17.25 1.44 14.33
C TRP A 179 17.04 2.95 14.42
N GLN A 180 15.80 3.38 14.67
CA GLN A 180 15.41 4.80 14.72
C GLN A 180 14.58 5.08 15.98
N PRO A 181 15.18 5.04 17.18
CA PRO A 181 14.46 5.19 18.46
C PRO A 181 13.79 6.56 18.63
N GLU A 182 14.23 7.57 17.89
CA GLU A 182 13.70 8.93 17.90
C GLU A 182 12.38 9.06 17.10
N ARG A 183 12.11 8.13 16.18
CA ARG A 183 10.88 8.13 15.37
C ARG A 183 9.75 7.49 16.13
N SER A 184 8.54 7.95 15.89
CA SER A 184 7.32 7.33 16.39
C SER A 184 6.98 6.04 15.63
N LEU A 185 6.25 5.13 16.28
CA LEU A 185 5.76 3.90 15.64
C LEU A 185 4.89 4.18 14.40
N GLU A 186 4.16 5.30 14.39
CA GLU A 186 3.35 5.73 13.26
C GLU A 186 4.23 6.12 12.05
N GLU A 187 5.30 6.89 12.28
CA GLU A 187 6.27 7.22 11.24
C GLU A 187 6.97 5.96 10.69
N LEU A 188 7.21 4.95 11.52
CA LEU A 188 7.84 3.70 11.11
C LEU A 188 6.88 2.77 10.36
N ARG A 189 5.60 2.74 10.75
CA ARG A 189 4.54 2.09 9.96
C ARG A 189 4.44 2.71 8.58
N ASN A 190 4.55 4.04 8.48
CA ASN A 190 4.60 4.72 7.20
C ASN A 190 5.85 4.34 6.37
N VAL A 191 6.99 4.06 7.00
CA VAL A 191 8.18 3.52 6.30
C VAL A 191 7.91 2.12 5.74
N VAL A 192 7.30 1.22 6.53
CA VAL A 192 6.95 -0.13 6.07
C VAL A 192 5.94 -0.07 4.93
N ARG A 193 4.89 0.75 5.04
CA ARG A 193 3.90 0.96 3.96
C ARG A 193 4.56 1.42 2.67
N ARG A 194 5.48 2.40 2.75
CA ARG A 194 6.28 2.86 1.59
C ARG A 194 7.07 1.75 0.92
N ALA A 195 7.74 0.92 1.72
CA ALA A 195 8.52 -0.18 1.20
C ALA A 195 7.64 -1.28 0.56
N LEU A 196 6.45 -1.52 1.15
CA LEU A 196 5.47 -2.48 0.64
C LEU A 196 4.92 -2.04 -0.71
N GLN A 197 4.66 -0.74 -0.88
CA GLN A 197 4.23 -0.20 -2.16
C GLN A 197 5.27 -0.46 -3.26
N VAL A 198 6.56 -0.27 -2.98
CA VAL A 198 7.63 -0.58 -3.94
C VAL A 198 7.70 -2.08 -4.24
N TYR A 199 7.55 -2.92 -3.22
CA TYR A 199 7.53 -4.37 -3.39
C TYR A 199 6.32 -4.86 -4.21
N ALA A 200 5.15 -4.26 -4.02
CA ALA A 200 3.93 -4.57 -4.77
C ALA A 200 4.04 -4.25 -6.27
N GLU A 201 4.96 -3.39 -6.71
CA GLU A 201 5.24 -3.17 -8.14
C GLU A 201 5.92 -4.35 -8.83
N GLN A 202 6.19 -5.44 -8.10
CA GLN A 202 7.05 -6.54 -8.55
C GLN A 202 8.40 -5.97 -9.03
N PRO A 203 9.19 -5.42 -8.10
CA PRO A 203 10.43 -4.76 -8.42
C PRO A 203 11.31 -5.70 -9.25
N ARG A 204 11.92 -5.15 -10.30
CA ARG A 204 12.91 -5.89 -11.08
C ARG A 204 14.06 -6.31 -10.17
N GLU A 205 14.74 -7.40 -10.52
CA GLU A 205 15.92 -7.89 -9.80
C GLU A 205 16.95 -6.78 -9.55
N ASP A 206 17.08 -5.85 -10.49
CA ASP A 206 17.92 -4.65 -10.43
C ASP A 206 17.65 -3.80 -9.16
N LEU A 207 16.38 -3.60 -8.79
CA LEU A 207 16.01 -2.78 -7.64
C LEU A 207 16.36 -3.50 -6.32
N ILE A 208 16.17 -4.81 -6.27
CA ILE A 208 16.58 -5.62 -5.12
C ILE A 208 18.11 -5.55 -4.96
N TYR A 209 18.85 -5.66 -6.06
CA TYR A 209 20.30 -5.53 -6.05
C TYR A 209 20.74 -4.15 -5.55
N ASP A 210 20.12 -3.07 -6.04
CA ASP A 210 20.42 -1.70 -5.63
C ASP A 210 20.17 -1.49 -4.13
N SER A 211 19.06 -1.99 -3.58
CA SER A 211 18.77 -1.95 -2.14
C SER A 211 19.81 -2.71 -1.30
N VAL A 212 20.21 -3.89 -1.77
CA VAL A 212 21.23 -4.73 -1.09
C VAL A 212 22.60 -4.05 -1.08
N GLU A 213 23.02 -3.45 -2.20
CA GLU A 213 24.28 -2.72 -2.30
C GLU A 213 24.24 -1.41 -1.48
N ALA A 214 23.14 -0.65 -1.53
CA ALA A 214 22.98 0.57 -0.74
C ALA A 214 23.16 0.30 0.76
N LEU A 215 22.57 -0.78 1.28
CA LEU A 215 22.76 -1.20 2.67
C LEU A 215 24.17 -1.73 2.93
N LYS A 216 24.78 -2.44 1.97
CA LYS A 216 26.17 -2.88 2.08
C LYS A 216 27.10 -1.68 2.24
N GLU A 217 26.99 -0.68 1.38
CA GLU A 217 27.87 0.50 1.40
C GLU A 217 27.66 1.36 2.65
N ALA A 218 26.41 1.50 3.09
CA ALA A 218 26.08 2.37 4.22
C ALA A 218 26.30 1.72 5.60
N LEU A 219 26.08 0.42 5.75
CA LEU A 219 26.16 -0.26 7.04
C LEU A 219 27.56 -0.79 7.33
N SER A 220 28.03 -0.56 8.55
CA SER A 220 29.22 -1.23 9.10
C SER A 220 28.99 -2.75 9.19
N SER A 221 30.07 -3.55 9.22
CA SER A 221 29.96 -5.02 9.35
C SER A 221 29.14 -5.47 10.57
N THR A 222 29.21 -4.73 11.69
CA THR A 222 28.39 -5.00 12.88
C THR A 222 26.91 -4.72 12.62
N HIS A 223 26.59 -3.61 11.96
CA HIS A 223 25.20 -3.28 11.61
C HIS A 223 24.64 -4.24 10.56
N ARG A 224 25.45 -4.76 9.64
CA ARG A 224 25.00 -5.83 8.71
C ARG A 224 24.63 -7.12 9.45
N LEU A 225 25.32 -7.45 10.54
CA LEU A 225 24.94 -8.57 11.41
C LEU A 225 23.61 -8.32 12.11
N THR A 226 23.38 -7.10 12.61
CA THR A 226 22.08 -6.70 13.18
C THR A 226 20.98 -6.81 12.14
N ALA A 227 21.18 -6.29 10.93
CA ALA A 227 20.19 -6.35 9.87
C ALA A 227 19.86 -7.81 9.48
N LEU A 228 20.85 -8.70 9.47
CA LEU A 228 20.63 -10.14 9.24
C LEU A 228 19.85 -10.82 10.38
N ASP A 229 20.10 -10.45 11.62
CA ASP A 229 19.34 -10.93 12.79
C ASP A 229 17.89 -10.45 12.73
N ASP A 230 17.66 -9.21 12.30
CA ASP A 230 16.33 -8.65 12.08
C ASP A 230 15.60 -9.39 10.96
N LEU A 231 16.26 -9.63 9.82
CA LEU A 231 15.69 -10.41 8.71
C LEU A 231 15.30 -11.82 9.16
N TYR A 232 16.11 -12.47 10.00
CA TYR A 232 15.79 -13.77 10.57
C TYR A 232 14.59 -13.70 11.52
N THR A 233 14.50 -12.64 12.32
CA THR A 233 13.40 -12.40 13.26
C THR A 233 12.08 -12.17 12.53
N VAL A 234 12.11 -11.34 11.47
CA VAL A 234 10.94 -11.07 10.60
C VAL A 234 10.49 -12.36 9.90
N ALA A 235 11.40 -13.12 9.29
CA ALA A 235 11.06 -14.40 8.65
C ALA A 235 10.39 -15.40 9.60
N ARG A 236 10.70 -15.32 10.91
CA ARG A 236 10.18 -16.23 11.91
C ARG A 236 8.92 -15.75 12.61
N ALA A 237 8.41 -14.56 12.25
CA ALA A 237 7.27 -13.95 12.91
C ALA A 237 6.01 -14.80 12.76
N ASP A 238 5.76 -15.35 11.57
CA ASP A 238 4.58 -16.18 11.27
C ASP A 238 4.81 -17.67 11.48
N GLY A 239 6.02 -18.10 11.83
CA GLY A 239 6.31 -19.51 12.08
C GLY A 239 7.75 -19.92 11.87
N PRO A 240 8.01 -21.23 11.74
CA PRO A 240 9.35 -21.73 11.44
C PRO A 240 9.80 -21.30 10.04
N LEU A 241 11.07 -20.88 9.90
CA LEU A 241 11.57 -20.46 8.58
C LEU A 241 11.41 -21.54 7.52
N THR A 242 10.89 -21.14 6.36
CA THR A 242 10.82 -21.98 5.17
C THR A 242 12.20 -22.18 4.55
N ARG A 243 12.30 -23.06 3.54
CA ARG A 243 13.56 -23.22 2.79
C ARG A 243 13.89 -21.97 1.99
N THR A 244 12.90 -21.36 1.37
CA THR A 244 13.06 -20.17 0.53
C THR A 244 13.58 -18.98 1.33
N GLU A 245 13.01 -18.70 2.51
CA GLU A 245 13.52 -17.65 3.41
C GLU A 245 14.96 -17.91 3.84
N ARG A 246 15.30 -19.16 4.19
CA ARG A 246 16.68 -19.49 4.60
C ARG A 246 17.68 -19.29 3.47
N ASP A 247 17.31 -19.67 2.25
CA ASP A 247 18.16 -19.52 1.07
C ASP A 247 18.34 -18.03 0.73
N LEU A 248 17.28 -17.23 0.84
CA LEU A 248 17.32 -15.79 0.65
C LEU A 248 18.19 -15.08 1.71
N ILE A 249 17.98 -15.35 3.01
CA ILE A 249 18.79 -14.79 4.09
C ILE A 249 20.26 -15.20 3.93
N SER A 250 20.53 -16.45 3.54
CA SER A 250 21.89 -16.93 3.27
C SER A 250 22.55 -16.20 2.09
N SER A 251 21.77 -15.92 1.05
CA SER A 251 22.23 -15.15 -0.13
C SER A 251 22.54 -13.70 0.24
N LEU A 252 21.71 -13.06 1.07
CA LEU A 252 21.96 -11.72 1.61
C LEU A 252 23.21 -11.68 2.50
N ALA A 253 23.38 -12.66 3.37
CA ALA A 253 24.58 -12.80 4.20
C ALA A 253 25.85 -12.90 3.36
N GLN A 254 25.80 -13.68 2.27
CA GLN A 254 26.90 -13.80 1.32
C GLN A 254 27.16 -12.47 0.58
N ALA A 255 26.11 -11.79 0.11
CA ALA A 255 26.22 -10.51 -0.56
C ALA A 255 26.87 -9.43 0.33
N TRP A 256 26.62 -9.47 1.63
CA TRP A 256 27.16 -8.53 2.62
C TRP A 256 28.53 -8.92 3.20
N ASP A 257 29.13 -10.00 2.71
CA ASP A 257 30.40 -10.56 3.20
C ASP A 257 30.36 -10.92 4.71
N VAL A 258 29.18 -11.33 5.19
CA VAL A 258 28.96 -11.70 6.59
C VAL A 258 28.98 -13.22 6.72
N ASN A 259 29.95 -13.76 7.47
CA ASN A 259 30.01 -15.18 7.76
C ASN A 259 28.95 -15.57 8.81
N VAL A 260 27.74 -15.91 8.36
CA VAL A 260 26.70 -16.48 9.23
C VAL A 260 26.97 -17.97 9.39
N ARG A 261 27.46 -18.39 10.57
CA ARG A 261 27.39 -19.81 10.96
C ARG A 261 25.96 -20.11 11.41
N MET A 262 25.12 -20.54 10.48
CA MET A 262 23.79 -21.10 10.77
C MET A 262 23.95 -22.45 11.49
N ASN A 263 24.24 -22.42 12.78
CA ASN A 263 24.34 -23.62 13.61
C ASN A 263 23.00 -23.97 14.26
N GLY A 264 22.35 -25.03 13.76
CA GLY A 264 21.50 -25.92 14.55
C GLY A 264 20.20 -26.35 13.87
N HIS A 265 19.71 -27.59 13.95
CA HIS A 265 20.22 -28.86 14.45
C HIS A 265 19.54 -29.93 13.59
N GLY A 266 20.30 -30.76 12.87
CA GLY A 266 19.83 -32.07 12.45
C GLY A 266 19.94 -33.01 13.64
N GLY A 267 18.81 -33.44 14.17
CA GLY A 267 18.67 -34.43 15.24
C GLY A 267 17.22 -34.88 15.32
#